data_AF-A0A6N0ZG07-F1
#
_entry.id   AF-A0A6N0ZG07-F1
#
_cell.length_a   1.000
_cell.length_b   1.000
_cell.length_c   1.000
_cell.angle_alpha   90.00
_cell.angle_beta   90.00
_cell.angle_gamma   90.00
#
_symmetry.space_group_name_H-M   'P 1'
#
loop_
_entity.id
_entity.type
_entity.pdbx_description
1 polymer ?
#
loop_
_entity_poly.entity_id
_entity_poly.type
_entity_poly.pdbx_seq_one_letter_code
_entity_poly.pdbx_strand_id
1 'polypeptide(L)'
;MQPKTHVVDGVTFVATPYRAGTLIREDVFWRQFTVTCQGYVGYPEDDPIYGTYWMPSVLELGQRGLIEDAMALALACVSEDEFDLNSDTDAVGFRPELILVRDSLDRLVLTGQVWGAGIRWSEPITSNEEAAAVANQVDDLSGEASYEAGWDNYSTAEGLRLRARVLAGRLVDPFWQAHARRAIQAVVAAVA
;
A
#
# COMPACT_ATOMS: atom_id res chain seq x y z
N MET A 1 11.18 -16.07 -1.72
CA MET A 1 12.50 -16.54 -1.22
C MET A 1 12.29 -16.99 0.22
N GLN A 2 12.79 -18.14 0.67
CA GLN A 2 12.68 -18.51 2.10
C GLN A 2 13.90 -18.00 2.87
N PRO A 3 13.73 -17.15 3.90
CA PRO A 3 14.86 -16.65 4.68
C PRO A 3 15.42 -17.75 5.58
N LYS A 4 16.73 -17.69 5.87
CA LYS A 4 17.38 -18.67 6.75
C LYS A 4 16.93 -18.48 8.20
N THR A 5 16.71 -19.58 8.90
CA THR A 5 16.35 -19.59 10.33
C THR A 5 17.47 -20.15 11.20
N HIS A 6 17.52 -19.68 12.44
CA HIS A 6 18.50 -20.04 13.45
C HIS A 6 17.79 -20.24 14.78
N VAL A 7 18.12 -21.32 15.50
CA VAL A 7 17.58 -21.57 16.85
C VAL A 7 18.64 -21.23 17.87
N VAL A 8 18.32 -20.35 18.81
CA VAL A 8 19.18 -19.95 19.93
C VAL A 8 18.37 -20.13 21.21
N ASP A 9 18.84 -20.99 22.11
CA ASP A 9 18.18 -21.29 23.39
C ASP A 9 16.68 -21.62 23.28
N GLY A 10 16.30 -22.34 22.22
CA GLY A 10 14.90 -22.73 21.96
C GLY A 10 14.03 -21.67 21.30
N VAL A 11 14.57 -20.50 20.95
CA VAL A 11 13.86 -19.44 20.24
C VAL A 11 14.31 -19.39 18.77
N THR A 12 13.35 -19.34 17.84
CA THR A 12 13.62 -19.19 16.41
C THR A 12 13.86 -17.74 16.02
N PHE A 13 14.94 -17.51 15.29
CA PHE A 13 15.30 -16.24 14.68
C PHE A 13 15.43 -16.40 13.16
N VAL A 14 15.04 -15.36 12.43
CA VAL A 14 15.12 -15.26 10.98
C VAL A 14 16.24 -14.30 10.62
N ALA A 15 17.13 -14.72 9.73
CA ALA A 15 18.11 -13.83 9.12
C ALA A 15 17.42 -12.90 8.12
N THR A 16 17.30 -11.62 8.47
CA THR A 16 16.57 -10.66 7.64
C THR A 16 17.38 -10.30 6.38
N PRO A 17 16.76 -10.28 5.19
CA PRO A 17 17.44 -9.86 3.97
C PRO A 17 17.69 -8.34 3.91
N TYR A 18 17.08 -7.57 4.81
CA TYR A 18 17.12 -6.10 4.81
C TYR A 18 18.29 -5.53 5.61
N ARG A 19 18.93 -6.36 6.44
CA ARG A 19 20.11 -5.95 7.20
C ARG A 19 21.06 -7.13 7.39
N ALA A 20 22.20 -7.07 6.70
CA ALA A 20 23.20 -8.12 6.76
C ALA A 20 23.64 -8.41 8.21
N GLY A 21 23.76 -9.69 8.56
CA GLY A 21 24.17 -10.14 9.88
C GLY A 21 23.14 -9.93 11.00
N THR A 22 21.92 -9.48 10.68
CA THR A 22 20.87 -9.27 11.68
C THR A 22 19.93 -10.46 11.75
N LEU A 23 19.67 -10.91 12.98
CA LEU A 23 18.68 -11.93 13.31
C LEU A 23 17.49 -11.27 14.00
N ILE A 24 16.28 -11.53 13.52
CA ILE A 24 15.03 -11.03 14.11
C ILE A 24 14.24 -12.23 14.62
N ARG A 25 13.65 -12.13 15.82
CA ARG A 25 12.79 -13.20 16.35
C ARG A 25 11.67 -13.49 15.34
N GLU A 26 11.38 -14.76 15.09
CA GLU A 26 10.52 -15.17 13.97
C GLU A 26 9.13 -14.51 13.96
N ASP A 27 8.46 -14.46 15.10
CA ASP A 27 7.16 -13.81 15.26
C ASP A 27 7.21 -12.29 14.98
N VAL A 28 8.34 -11.63 15.29
CA VAL A 28 8.57 -10.22 14.99
C VAL A 28 8.84 -10.04 13.50
N PHE A 29 9.64 -10.93 12.91
CA PHE A 29 9.96 -10.88 11.48
C PHE A 29 8.69 -10.98 10.63
N TRP A 30 7.82 -11.94 10.90
CA TRP A 30 6.59 -12.14 10.11
C TRP A 30 5.55 -11.04 10.24
N ARG A 31 5.70 -10.16 11.25
CA ARG A 31 4.83 -9.01 11.48
C ARG A 31 5.49 -7.66 11.17
N GLN A 32 6.67 -7.67 10.57
CA GLN A 32 7.44 -6.43 10.41
C GLN A 32 6.87 -5.52 9.34
N PHE A 33 6.06 -6.04 8.40
CA PHE A 33 5.33 -5.24 7.43
C PHE A 33 3.83 -5.39 7.60
N THR A 34 3.12 -4.26 7.65
CA THR A 34 1.66 -4.20 7.55
C THR A 34 1.29 -3.77 6.14
N VAL A 35 0.39 -4.51 5.51
CA VAL A 35 -0.14 -4.22 4.18
C VAL A 35 -1.55 -3.66 4.34
N THR A 36 -1.78 -2.46 3.82
CA THR A 36 -3.09 -1.83 3.81
C THR A 36 -3.53 -1.47 2.39
N CYS A 37 -4.84 -1.45 2.16
CA CYS A 37 -5.44 -0.94 0.94
C CYS A 37 -6.33 0.26 1.26
N GLN A 38 -5.99 1.41 0.68
CA GLN A 38 -6.86 2.57 0.64
C GLN A 38 -7.83 2.43 -0.53
N GLY A 39 -9.08 2.77 -0.30
CA GLY A 39 -10.13 2.70 -1.30
C GLY A 39 -11.43 3.25 -0.75
N TYR A 40 -12.54 2.71 -1.26
CA TYR A 40 -13.87 3.09 -0.80
C TYR A 40 -14.69 1.86 -0.43
N VAL A 41 -15.35 1.89 0.72
CA VAL A 41 -16.37 0.89 1.07
C VAL A 41 -17.72 1.40 0.58
N GLY A 42 -18.49 0.51 -0.04
CA GLY A 42 -19.85 0.78 -0.50
C GLY A 42 -20.87 0.39 0.56
N TYR A 43 -21.89 1.22 0.73
CA TYR A 43 -23.01 0.99 1.63
C TYR A 43 -24.33 1.20 0.89
N PRO A 44 -25.39 0.44 1.21
CA PRO A 44 -26.70 0.70 0.66
C PRO A 44 -27.21 2.06 1.17
N GLU A 45 -27.84 2.83 0.28
CA GLU A 45 -28.65 3.97 0.69
C GLU A 45 -29.87 3.51 1.51
N ASP A 46 -30.35 4.34 2.43
CA ASP A 46 -31.52 4.04 3.27
C ASP A 46 -32.76 3.69 2.42
N ASP A 47 -32.92 4.39 1.30
CA ASP A 47 -33.87 4.03 0.24
C ASP A 47 -33.11 3.33 -0.91
N PRO A 48 -33.36 2.02 -1.13
CA PRO A 48 -32.68 1.24 -2.16
C PRO A 48 -32.78 1.79 -3.59
N ILE A 49 -33.74 2.68 -3.87
CA ILE A 49 -33.89 3.33 -5.18
C ILE A 49 -32.66 4.20 -5.50
N TYR A 50 -31.96 4.73 -4.50
CA TYR A 50 -30.77 5.56 -4.69
C TYR A 50 -29.47 4.74 -4.80
N GLY A 51 -29.52 3.43 -4.58
CA GLY A 51 -28.41 2.51 -4.82
C GLY A 51 -27.39 2.45 -3.68
N THR A 52 -26.11 2.74 -3.99
CA THR A 52 -24.97 2.56 -3.09
C THR A 52 -24.15 3.83 -3.02
N TYR A 53 -23.93 4.34 -1.82
CA TYR A 53 -22.96 5.41 -1.58
C TYR A 53 -21.60 4.83 -1.19
N TRP A 54 -20.54 5.59 -1.47
CA TRP A 54 -19.15 5.12 -1.30
C TRP A 54 -18.41 6.05 -0.37
N MET A 55 -17.78 5.49 0.66
CA MET A 55 -17.00 6.25 1.64
C MET A 55 -15.53 5.85 1.63
N PRO A 56 -14.59 6.83 1.73
CA PRO A 56 -13.17 6.52 1.88
C PRO A 56 -12.92 5.60 3.07
N SER A 57 -12.12 4.56 2.86
CA SER A 57 -11.74 3.61 3.89
C SER A 57 -10.34 3.06 3.68
N VAL A 58 -9.78 2.47 4.73
CA VAL A 58 -8.49 1.79 4.72
C VAL A 58 -8.69 0.41 5.35
N LEU A 59 -8.41 -0.64 4.58
CA LEU A 59 -8.48 -2.02 5.04
C LEU A 59 -7.07 -2.56 5.29
N GLU A 60 -6.88 -3.28 6.38
CA GLU A 60 -5.66 -4.07 6.60
C GLU A 60 -5.79 -5.42 5.88
N LEU A 61 -4.89 -5.70 4.95
CA LEU A 61 -4.85 -6.99 4.23
C LEU A 61 -4.09 -8.05 5.02
N GLY A 62 -3.26 -7.61 5.96
CA GLY A 62 -2.51 -8.46 6.88
C GLY A 62 -1.03 -8.10 6.93
N GLN A 63 -0.27 -8.96 7.60
CA GLN A 63 1.15 -8.73 7.89
C GLN A 63 2.07 -9.71 7.18
N ARG A 64 3.26 -9.27 6.79
CA ARG A 64 4.27 -10.10 6.12
C ARG A 64 5.69 -9.80 6.61
N GLY A 65 6.56 -10.78 6.42
CA GLY A 65 8.00 -10.66 6.70
C GLY A 65 8.83 -10.26 5.48
N LEU A 66 8.31 -10.44 4.26
CA LEU A 66 9.02 -10.06 3.04
C LEU A 66 8.24 -9.05 2.21
N ILE A 67 8.94 -8.14 1.52
CA ILE A 67 8.32 -7.16 0.62
C ILE A 67 7.63 -7.90 -0.52
N GLU A 68 8.28 -8.93 -1.08
CA GLU A 68 7.72 -9.75 -2.15
C GLU A 68 6.47 -10.50 -1.68
N ASP A 69 6.46 -11.01 -0.45
CA ASP A 69 5.28 -11.68 0.12
C ASP A 69 4.15 -10.67 0.40
N ALA A 70 4.48 -9.44 0.78
CA ALA A 70 3.51 -8.34 0.93
C ALA A 70 2.90 -7.95 -0.43
N MET A 71 3.73 -7.88 -1.48
CA MET A 71 3.27 -7.63 -2.85
C MET A 71 2.36 -8.76 -3.34
N ALA A 72 2.72 -10.01 -3.07
CA ALA A 72 1.93 -11.19 -3.45
C ALA A 72 0.58 -11.24 -2.71
N LEU A 73 0.56 -10.95 -1.40
CA LEU A 73 -0.67 -10.81 -0.63
C LEU A 73 -1.59 -9.74 -1.24
N ALA A 74 -1.07 -8.54 -1.48
CA ALA A 74 -1.85 -7.45 -2.04
C ALA A 74 -2.42 -7.81 -3.41
N LEU A 75 -1.61 -8.45 -4.27
CA LEU A 75 -2.06 -8.89 -5.59
C LEU A 75 -3.17 -9.94 -5.49
N ALA A 76 -3.05 -10.93 -4.61
CA ALA A 76 -4.08 -11.93 -4.40
C ALA A 76 -5.42 -11.28 -4.02
N CYS A 77 -5.44 -10.43 -2.98
CA CYS A 77 -6.63 -9.70 -2.56
C CYS A 77 -7.26 -8.88 -3.71
N VAL A 78 -6.44 -8.14 -4.46
CA VAL A 78 -6.92 -7.30 -5.58
C VAL A 78 -7.44 -8.15 -6.74
N SER A 79 -6.77 -9.26 -7.07
CA SER A 79 -7.12 -10.09 -8.23
C SER A 79 -8.34 -10.98 -7.99
N GLU A 80 -8.54 -11.38 -6.74
CA GLU A 80 -9.64 -12.25 -6.32
C GLU A 80 -10.83 -11.43 -5.77
N ASP A 81 -10.67 -10.10 -5.65
CA ASP A 81 -11.62 -9.17 -5.01
C ASP A 81 -12.01 -9.61 -3.59
N GLU A 82 -11.06 -10.21 -2.87
CA GLU A 82 -11.25 -10.73 -1.52
C GLU A 82 -10.72 -9.72 -0.49
N PHE A 83 -11.65 -8.90 0.02
CA PHE A 83 -11.38 -7.92 1.07
C PHE A 83 -12.21 -8.24 2.31
N ASP A 84 -11.55 -8.28 3.47
CA ASP A 84 -12.23 -8.50 4.74
C ASP A 84 -12.99 -7.24 5.17
N LEU A 85 -14.31 -7.29 4.96
CA LEU A 85 -15.26 -6.26 5.39
C LEU A 85 -16.00 -6.67 6.68
N ASN A 86 -15.63 -7.78 7.33
CA ASN A 86 -16.44 -8.40 8.38
C ASN A 86 -16.60 -7.57 9.66
N SER A 87 -15.84 -6.49 9.82
CA SER A 87 -16.07 -5.50 10.89
C SER A 87 -17.28 -4.60 10.64
N ASP A 88 -17.83 -4.61 9.42
CA ASP A 88 -18.88 -3.70 8.98
C ASP A 88 -20.05 -4.47 8.34
N THR A 89 -21.12 -4.65 9.11
CA THR A 89 -22.24 -5.54 8.76
C THR A 89 -23.08 -5.07 7.57
N ASP A 90 -23.00 -3.79 7.23
CA ASP A 90 -23.81 -3.19 6.16
C ASP A 90 -22.99 -2.89 4.89
N ALA A 91 -21.69 -3.20 4.91
CA ALA A 91 -20.82 -3.02 3.76
C ALA A 91 -21.18 -3.99 2.62
N VAL A 92 -21.35 -3.45 1.41
CA VAL A 92 -21.76 -4.22 0.21
C VAL A 92 -20.64 -4.42 -0.81
N GLY A 93 -19.47 -3.81 -0.59
CA GLY A 93 -18.29 -4.02 -1.43
C GLY A 93 -17.17 -3.03 -1.15
N PHE A 94 -16.03 -3.25 -1.81
CA PHE A 94 -14.85 -2.40 -1.70
C PHE A 94 -14.31 -2.02 -3.09
N ARG A 95 -13.90 -0.76 -3.25
CA ARG A 95 -13.23 -0.26 -4.45
C ARG A 95 -11.78 0.09 -4.08
N PRO A 96 -10.83 -0.83 -4.30
CA PRO A 96 -9.43 -0.60 -3.95
C PRO A 96 -8.79 0.43 -4.89
N GLU A 97 -7.95 1.31 -4.35
CA GLU A 97 -7.24 2.33 -5.13
C GLU A 97 -5.72 2.28 -4.98
N LEU A 98 -5.24 2.15 -3.74
CA LEU A 98 -3.82 2.28 -3.42
C LEU A 98 -3.41 1.30 -2.32
N ILE A 99 -2.40 0.50 -2.61
CA ILE A 99 -1.75 -0.38 -1.64
C ILE A 99 -0.60 0.36 -0.97
N LEU A 100 -0.50 0.24 0.35
CA LEU A 100 0.62 0.73 1.14
C LEU A 100 1.22 -0.43 1.94
N VAL A 101 2.54 -0.52 1.92
CA VAL A 101 3.32 -1.39 2.79
C VAL A 101 4.11 -0.51 3.74
N ARG A 102 3.89 -0.69 5.04
CA ARG A 102 4.61 0.05 6.09
C ARG A 102 5.33 -0.92 6.99
N ASP A 103 6.48 -0.49 7.53
CA ASP A 103 7.16 -1.28 8.54
C ASP A 103 6.57 -1.05 9.95
N SER A 104 7.11 -1.75 10.94
CA SER A 104 6.69 -1.64 12.34
C SER A 104 6.93 -0.27 12.98
N LEU A 105 7.66 0.63 12.32
CA LEU A 105 7.89 2.02 12.72
C LEU A 105 7.06 3.01 11.89
N ASP A 106 6.04 2.51 11.17
CA ASP A 106 5.17 3.25 10.26
C ASP A 106 5.88 3.87 9.05
N ARG A 107 7.15 3.50 8.82
CA ARG A 107 7.93 4.01 7.68
C ARG A 107 7.39 3.41 6.39
N LEU A 108 7.24 4.25 5.37
CA LEU A 108 6.75 3.78 4.08
C LEU A 108 7.81 2.88 3.44
N VAL A 109 7.42 1.65 3.10
CA VAL A 109 8.27 0.65 2.45
C VAL A 109 8.03 0.63 0.96
N LEU A 110 6.75 0.60 0.54
CA LEU A 110 6.35 0.47 -0.85
C LEU A 110 4.89 0.93 -1.03
N THR A 111 4.56 1.48 -2.20
CA THR A 111 3.17 1.71 -2.62
C THR A 111 2.90 1.13 -4.00
N GLY A 112 1.64 0.81 -4.28
CA GLY A 112 1.20 0.41 -5.61
C GLY A 112 -0.23 0.84 -5.90
N GLN A 113 -0.45 1.44 -7.07
CA GLN A 113 -1.79 1.84 -7.51
C GLN A 113 -2.53 0.62 -8.07
N VAL A 114 -3.76 0.40 -7.64
CA VAL A 114 -4.61 -0.65 -8.20
C VAL A 114 -5.09 -0.24 -9.59
N TRP A 115 -5.02 -1.17 -10.53
CA TRP A 115 -5.42 -0.96 -11.92
C TRP A 115 -6.06 -2.23 -12.49
N GLY A 116 -7.40 -2.26 -12.52
CA GLY A 116 -8.15 -3.49 -12.79
C GLY A 116 -7.85 -4.55 -11.74
N ALA A 117 -7.62 -5.79 -12.16
CA ALA A 117 -7.24 -6.91 -11.29
C ALA A 117 -5.73 -6.96 -10.96
N GLY A 118 -4.99 -5.86 -11.17
CA GLY A 118 -3.54 -5.80 -10.99
C GLY A 118 -3.08 -4.58 -10.20
N ILE A 119 -1.78 -4.52 -9.92
CA ILE A 119 -1.15 -3.44 -9.16
C ILE A 119 0.03 -2.88 -9.95
N ARG A 120 0.04 -1.55 -10.15
CA ARG A 120 1.18 -0.80 -10.66
C ARG A 120 2.00 -0.27 -9.50
N TRP A 121 3.08 -0.98 -9.18
CA TRP A 121 3.99 -0.60 -8.11
C TRP A 121 4.74 0.70 -8.44
N SER A 122 4.85 1.58 -7.44
CA SER A 122 5.47 2.89 -7.56
C SER A 122 6.98 2.78 -7.36
N GLU A 123 7.75 3.18 -8.37
CA GLU A 123 9.21 3.23 -8.28
C GLU A 123 9.67 4.28 -7.25
N PRO A 124 10.48 3.91 -6.23
CA PRO A 124 10.99 4.84 -5.23
C PRO A 124 11.89 5.93 -5.80
N ILE A 125 11.67 7.16 -5.36
CA ILE A 125 12.56 8.30 -5.65
C ILE A 125 13.87 8.14 -4.87
N THR A 126 14.99 8.51 -5.49
CA THR A 126 16.34 8.36 -4.88
C THR A 126 17.13 9.64 -4.78
N SER A 127 16.65 10.73 -5.38
CA SER A 127 17.32 12.03 -5.31
C SER A 127 16.52 13.01 -4.47
N ASN A 128 17.21 13.82 -3.67
CA ASN A 128 16.57 14.85 -2.85
C ASN A 128 15.90 15.93 -3.72
N GLU A 129 16.46 16.22 -4.89
CA GLU A 129 15.90 17.18 -5.84
C GLU A 129 14.55 16.69 -6.39
N GLU A 130 14.48 15.44 -6.87
CA GLU A 130 13.23 14.84 -7.32
C GLU A 130 12.22 14.70 -6.17
N ALA A 131 12.68 14.37 -4.96
CA ALA A 131 11.80 14.28 -3.79
C ALA A 131 11.17 15.64 -3.46
N ALA A 132 11.93 16.73 -3.52
CA ALA A 132 11.42 18.09 -3.33
C ALA A 132 10.45 18.50 -4.44
N ALA A 133 10.78 18.21 -5.70
CA ALA A 133 9.90 18.48 -6.83
C ALA A 133 8.56 17.72 -6.71
N VAL A 134 8.62 16.45 -6.27
CA VAL A 134 7.43 15.63 -6.03
C VAL A 134 6.61 16.16 -4.85
N ALA A 135 7.24 16.57 -3.75
CA ALA A 135 6.52 17.17 -2.63
C ALA A 135 5.74 18.42 -3.06
N ASN A 136 6.37 19.32 -3.82
CA ASN A 136 5.69 20.49 -4.36
C ASN A 136 4.51 20.10 -5.27
N GLN A 137 4.68 19.11 -6.14
CA GLN A 137 3.62 18.66 -7.03
C GLN A 137 2.45 17.99 -6.27
N VAL A 138 2.74 17.30 -5.16
CA VAL A 138 1.70 16.75 -4.26
C VAL A 138 0.91 17.89 -3.61
N ASP A 139 1.58 18.94 -3.17
CA ASP A 139 0.94 20.12 -2.57
C ASP A 139 0.06 20.85 -3.59
N ASP A 140 0.56 21.06 -4.82
CA ASP A 140 -0.19 21.67 -5.92
C ASP A 140 -1.46 20.86 -6.24
N LEU A 141 -1.34 19.53 -6.39
CA LEU A 141 -2.50 18.66 -6.64
C LEU A 141 -3.51 18.68 -5.49
N SER A 142 -3.03 18.78 -4.25
CA SER A 142 -3.88 18.84 -3.06
C SER A 142 -4.61 20.18 -2.94
N GLY A 143 -3.94 21.27 -3.31
CA GLY A 143 -4.54 22.60 -3.43
C GLY A 143 -5.62 22.65 -4.49
N GLU A 144 -5.32 22.13 -5.69
CA GLU A 144 -6.30 22.06 -6.80
C GLU A 144 -7.50 21.17 -6.43
N ALA A 145 -7.26 20.02 -5.80
CA ALA A 145 -8.35 19.18 -5.33
C ALA A 145 -9.27 19.89 -4.32
N SER A 146 -8.69 20.71 -3.45
CA SER A 146 -9.45 21.50 -2.47
C SER A 146 -10.24 22.62 -3.15
N TYR A 147 -9.66 23.26 -4.17
CA TYR A 147 -10.35 24.25 -5.00
C TYR A 147 -11.54 23.64 -5.73
N GLU A 148 -11.35 22.52 -6.43
CA GLU A 148 -12.41 21.80 -7.15
C GLU A 148 -13.53 21.33 -6.21
N ALA A 149 -13.20 20.82 -5.03
CA ALA A 149 -14.19 20.45 -4.03
C ALA A 149 -15.03 21.65 -3.56
N GLY A 150 -14.43 22.84 -3.46
CA GLY A 150 -15.16 24.08 -3.12
C GLY A 150 -16.14 24.55 -4.21
N TRP A 151 -16.00 24.04 -5.43
CA TRP A 151 -16.92 24.25 -6.56
C TRP A 151 -17.89 23.09 -6.79
N ASP A 152 -18.04 22.19 -5.80
CA ASP A 152 -18.84 20.96 -5.88
C ASP A 152 -18.39 19.98 -6.99
N ASN A 153 -17.17 20.12 -7.50
CA ASN A 153 -16.57 19.21 -8.48
C ASN A 153 -15.90 18.01 -7.79
N TYR A 154 -16.66 17.29 -6.97
CA TYR A 154 -16.13 16.25 -6.08
C TYR A 154 -15.38 15.13 -6.82
N SER A 155 -15.88 14.67 -7.97
CA SER A 155 -15.21 13.62 -8.75
C SER A 155 -13.83 14.05 -9.27
N THR A 156 -13.69 15.30 -9.72
CA THR A 156 -12.40 15.88 -10.12
C THR A 156 -11.46 15.97 -8.92
N ALA A 157 -11.96 16.45 -7.79
CA ALA A 157 -11.19 16.55 -6.55
C ALA A 157 -10.68 15.18 -6.06
N GLU A 158 -11.51 14.13 -6.14
CA GLU A 158 -11.10 12.76 -5.79
C GLU A 158 -10.00 12.24 -6.71
N GLY A 159 -10.12 12.45 -8.03
CA GLY A 159 -9.09 12.06 -8.98
C GLY A 159 -7.76 12.78 -8.72
N LEU A 160 -7.79 14.07 -8.37
CA LEU A 160 -6.61 14.84 -7.99
C LEU A 160 -5.98 14.35 -6.68
N ARG A 161 -6.79 14.04 -5.67
CA ARG A 161 -6.33 13.44 -4.39
C ARG A 161 -5.68 12.08 -4.62
N LEU A 162 -6.27 11.22 -5.45
CA LEU A 162 -5.66 9.93 -5.79
C LEU A 162 -4.30 10.12 -6.47
N ARG A 163 -4.21 11.03 -7.44
CA ARG A 163 -2.93 11.37 -8.09
C ARG A 163 -1.89 11.88 -7.09
N ALA A 164 -2.28 12.74 -6.16
CA ALA A 164 -1.41 13.23 -5.10
C ALA A 164 -0.91 12.09 -4.21
N ARG A 165 -1.79 11.20 -3.75
CA ARG A 165 -1.43 10.03 -2.93
C ARG A 165 -0.51 9.06 -3.67
N VAL A 166 -0.78 8.75 -4.94
CA VAL A 166 0.08 7.89 -5.77
C VAL A 166 1.47 8.51 -5.92
N LEU A 167 1.54 9.82 -6.13
CA LEU A 167 2.80 10.53 -6.27
C LEU A 167 3.58 10.59 -4.95
N ALA A 168 2.91 10.90 -3.84
CA ALA A 168 3.48 10.86 -2.50
C ALA A 168 3.98 9.46 -2.11
N GLY A 169 3.32 8.40 -2.60
CA GLY A 169 3.74 7.02 -2.41
C GLY A 169 5.13 6.69 -2.96
N ARG A 170 5.67 7.50 -3.88
CA ARG A 170 7.05 7.36 -4.36
C ARG A 170 8.10 7.84 -3.35
N LEU A 171 7.70 8.61 -2.33
CA LEU A 171 8.56 9.09 -1.24
C LEU A 171 8.74 8.00 -0.17
N VAL A 172 9.27 6.85 -0.59
CA VAL A 172 9.63 5.73 0.27
C VAL A 172 10.75 6.14 1.23
N ASP A 173 10.69 5.65 2.47
CA ASP A 173 11.71 5.93 3.47
C ASP A 173 13.10 5.54 2.95
N PRO A 174 14.15 6.37 3.15
CA PRO A 174 15.48 6.11 2.60
C PRO A 174 16.05 4.72 2.91
N PHE A 175 15.71 4.15 4.08
CA PHE A 175 16.14 2.81 4.44
C PHE A 175 15.57 1.73 3.50
N TRP A 176 14.34 1.91 3.01
CA TRP A 176 13.62 0.92 2.22
C TRP A 176 13.77 1.08 0.71
N GLN A 177 14.18 2.26 0.21
CA GLN A 177 14.23 2.58 -1.22
C GLN A 177 14.94 1.51 -2.08
N ALA A 178 16.14 1.08 -1.67
CA ALA A 178 16.91 0.08 -2.41
C ALA A 178 16.25 -1.31 -2.40
N HIS A 179 15.63 -1.68 -1.27
CA HIS A 179 14.96 -2.97 -1.10
C HIS A 179 13.65 -3.02 -1.90
N ALA A 180 12.84 -1.97 -1.82
CA ALA A 180 11.61 -1.81 -2.58
C ALA A 180 11.87 -1.89 -4.09
N ARG A 181 12.89 -1.16 -4.58
CA ARG A 181 13.28 -1.18 -6.00
C ARG A 181 13.64 -2.58 -6.48
N ARG A 182 14.42 -3.31 -5.69
CA ARG A 182 14.80 -4.70 -5.99
C ARG A 182 13.59 -5.62 -6.06
N ALA A 183 12.65 -5.48 -5.13
CA ALA A 183 11.43 -6.27 -5.11
C ALA A 183 10.55 -5.99 -6.34
N ILE A 184 10.37 -4.72 -6.73
CA ILE A 184 9.66 -4.34 -7.95
C ILE A 184 10.31 -4.98 -9.18
N GLN A 185 11.63 -4.87 -9.31
CA GLN A 185 12.38 -5.46 -10.43
C GLN A 185 12.24 -6.98 -10.49
N ALA A 186 12.25 -7.67 -9.33
CA ALA A 186 12.07 -9.11 -9.26
C ALA A 186 10.68 -9.54 -9.75
N VAL A 187 9.63 -8.79 -9.40
CA VAL A 187 8.26 -9.06 -9.86
C VAL A 187 8.12 -8.78 -11.36
N VAL A 188 8.65 -7.66 -11.86
CA VAL A 188 8.62 -7.33 -13.30
C VAL A 188 9.34 -8.40 -14.12
N ALA A 189 10.49 -8.89 -13.64
CA ALA A 189 11.24 -9.96 -14.32
C ALA A 189 10.54 -11.32 -14.29
N ALA A 190 9.66 -11.59 -13.32
CA ALA A 190 8.93 -12.85 -13.22
C ALA A 190 7.71 -12.93 -14.17
N VAL A 191 7.25 -11.79 -14.70
CA VAL A 191 6.08 -11.67 -15.58
C VAL A 191 6.48 -11.56 -17.06
N ALA A 192 7.75 -11.25 -17.34
CA ALA A 192 8.32 -11.15 -18.70
C ALA A 192 8.77 -12.51 -19.25
#